data_AF-A0A9X0CZL8-F1
#
_entry.id   AF-A0A9X0CZL8-F1
#
_cell.length_a   1.000
_cell.length_b   1.000
_cell.length_c   1.000
_cell.angle_alpha   90.00
_cell.angle_beta   90.00
_cell.angle_gamma   90.00
#
_symmetry.space_group_name_H-M   'P 1'
#
loop_
_entity.id
_entity.type
_entity.pdbx_description
1 polymer ?
#
loop_
_entity_poly.entity_id
_entity_poly.type
_entity_poly.pdbx_seq_one_letter_code
_entity_poly.pdbx_strand_id
1 'polypeptide(L)'
;MSQAASARYPTTREKHRPIIVKFATHKMKSTVMKKKRDLKDTGYGLVEDLTTDIYKRLCDIKKLDSIERCWSIDGKIKYINKGERAINIIKDGRDVEKLMAGE
;
A
#
# COMPACT_ATOMS: atom_id res chain seq x y z
N MET A 1 17.23 -25.95 27.83
CA MET A 1 16.60 -25.39 26.61
C MET A 1 16.36 -23.91 26.86
N SER A 2 17.25 -23.05 26.34
CA SER A 2 17.18 -21.59 26.52
C SER A 2 16.38 -21.00 25.35
N GLN A 3 15.27 -20.32 25.66
CA GLN A 3 14.55 -19.48 24.69
C GLN A 3 15.39 -18.22 24.45
N ALA A 4 15.84 -18.01 23.22
CA ALA A 4 16.44 -16.76 22.80
C ALA A 4 15.33 -15.71 22.61
N ALA A 5 15.28 -14.73 23.52
CA ALA A 5 14.47 -13.53 23.35
C ALA A 5 15.04 -12.70 22.19
N SER A 6 14.29 -12.60 21.10
CA SER A 6 14.58 -11.68 19.99
C SER A 6 14.35 -10.24 20.45
N ALA A 7 15.32 -9.64 21.14
CA ALA A 7 15.34 -8.21 21.39
C ALA A 7 15.44 -7.47 20.05
N ARG A 8 14.36 -6.78 19.65
CA ARG A 8 14.41 -5.82 18.54
C ARG A 8 15.21 -4.62 19.02
N TYR A 9 16.49 -4.57 18.69
CA TYR A 9 17.29 -3.34 18.83
C TYR A 9 16.58 -2.19 18.08
N PRO A 10 16.51 -0.98 18.65
CA PRO A 10 16.03 0.18 17.91
C PRO A 10 17.07 0.49 16.83
N THR A 11 16.82 0.03 15.60
CA THR A 11 17.69 0.35 14.48
C THR A 11 17.48 1.82 14.14
N THR A 12 18.43 2.67 14.52
CA THR A 12 18.59 4.05 14.03
C THR A 12 19.03 4.04 12.56
N ARG A 13 18.32 3.29 11.69
CA ARG A 13 18.58 3.32 10.25
C ARG A 13 18.29 4.73 9.79
N GLU A 14 19.33 5.48 9.46
CA GLU A 14 19.21 6.72 8.71
C GLU A 14 18.26 6.47 7.54
N LYS A 15 17.17 7.23 7.49
CA LYS A 15 16.12 7.00 6.50
C LYS A 15 16.68 7.44 5.15
N HIS A 16 17.18 6.48 4.36
CA HIS A 16 17.65 6.75 3.01
C HIS A 16 16.55 7.45 2.21
N ARG A 17 16.94 8.46 1.43
CA ARG A 17 16.03 9.19 0.57
C ARG A 17 15.45 8.23 -0.48
N PRO A 18 14.13 8.27 -0.74
CA PRO A 18 13.53 7.45 -1.79
C PRO A 18 14.06 7.85 -3.17
N ILE A 19 14.18 6.86 -4.05
CA ILE A 19 14.55 7.06 -5.46
C ILE A 19 13.26 7.15 -6.29
N ILE A 20 13.09 8.23 -7.04
CA ILE A 20 11.97 8.40 -7.97
C ILE A 20 12.36 7.83 -9.33
N VAL A 21 11.58 6.88 -9.83
CA VAL A 21 11.83 6.21 -11.11
C VAL A 21 10.74 6.57 -12.12
N LYS A 22 11.13 7.21 -13.22
CA LYS A 22 10.24 7.46 -14.37
C LYS A 22 10.44 6.35 -15.40
N PHE A 23 9.45 5.49 -15.57
CA PHE A 23 9.47 4.46 -16.60
C PHE A 23 9.21 5.05 -17.99
N ALA A 24 9.84 4.47 -19.02
CA ALA A 24 9.61 4.85 -20.40
C ALA A 24 8.16 4.58 -20.87
N THR A 25 7.51 3.55 -20.32
CA THR A 25 6.11 3.21 -20.65
C THR A 25 5.32 2.81 -19.42
N HIS A 26 4.00 3.07 -19.44
CA HIS A 26 3.07 2.60 -18.41
C HIS A 26 3.05 1.08 -18.29
N LYS A 27 3.19 0.35 -19.41
CA LYS A 27 3.25 -1.11 -19.43
C LYS A 27 4.42 -1.65 -18.61
N MET A 28 5.60 -1.02 -18.74
CA MET A 28 6.78 -1.38 -17.95
C MET A 28 6.55 -1.12 -16.46
N LYS A 29 6.06 0.09 -16.10
CA LYS A 29 5.68 0.40 -14.72
C LYS A 29 4.75 -0.68 -14.14
N SER A 30 3.65 -0.98 -14.83
CA SER A 30 2.66 -1.97 -14.38
C SER A 30 3.28 -3.36 -14.19
N THR A 31 4.18 -3.77 -15.09
CA THR A 31 4.89 -5.06 -15.01
C THR A 31 5.79 -5.13 -13.78
N VAL A 32 6.56 -4.07 -13.51
CA VAL A 32 7.42 -3.96 -12.31
C VAL A 32 6.59 -3.93 -11.03
N MET A 33 5.53 -3.13 -10.98
CA MET A 33 4.63 -3.04 -9.82
C MET A 33 4.02 -4.39 -9.44
N LYS A 34 3.67 -5.24 -10.42
CA LYS A 34 3.12 -6.59 -10.18
C LYS A 34 4.11 -7.52 -9.49
N LYS A 35 5.41 -7.34 -9.76
CA LYS A 35 6.51 -8.12 -9.17
C LYS A 35 7.04 -7.53 -7.86
N LYS A 36 6.42 -6.50 -7.28
CA LYS A 36 6.90 -5.87 -6.03
C LYS A 36 7.07 -6.83 -4.85
N ARG A 37 6.35 -7.96 -4.85
CA ARG A 37 6.46 -9.01 -3.81
C ARG A 37 7.80 -9.73 -3.85
N ASP A 38 8.49 -9.71 -4.98
CA ASP A 38 9.82 -10.31 -5.14
C ASP A 38 10.88 -9.54 -4.33
N LEU A 39 10.58 -8.31 -3.90
CA LEU A 39 11.44 -7.50 -3.02
C LEU A 39 11.23 -7.81 -1.53
N LYS A 40 10.29 -8.69 -1.18
CA LYS A 40 10.08 -9.08 0.21
C LYS A 40 11.40 -9.66 0.77
N ASP A 41 11.68 -9.36 2.04
CA ASP A 41 12.87 -9.82 2.76
C ASP A 41 14.22 -9.24 2.25
N THR A 42 14.23 -8.42 1.19
CA THR A 42 15.44 -7.73 0.70
C THR A 42 15.78 -6.46 1.49
N GLY A 43 14.86 -5.95 2.31
CA GLY A 43 14.98 -4.65 2.99
C GLY A 43 14.61 -3.44 2.13
N TYR A 44 14.28 -3.65 0.85
CA TYR A 44 13.80 -2.62 -0.06
C TYR A 44 12.30 -2.78 -0.35
N GLY A 45 11.67 -1.69 -0.79
CA GLY A 45 10.25 -1.66 -1.12
C GLY A 45 9.99 -0.79 -2.34
N LEU A 46 8.87 -1.08 -3.00
CA LEU A 46 8.42 -0.33 -4.16
C LEU A 46 6.98 0.13 -3.93
N VAL A 47 6.78 1.44 -4.07
CA VAL A 47 5.49 2.12 -3.92
C VAL A 47 5.22 2.97 -5.15
N GLU A 48 3.94 3.20 -5.47
CA GLU A 48 3.60 4.18 -6.49
C GLU A 48 3.81 5.58 -5.94
N ASP A 49 4.30 6.48 -6.82
CA ASP A 49 4.22 7.90 -6.59
C ASP A 49 2.79 8.37 -6.85
N LEU A 50 2.09 8.72 -5.77
CA LEU A 50 0.69 9.14 -5.77
C LEU A 50 0.62 10.61 -5.42
N THR A 51 -0.40 11.30 -5.95
CA THR A 51 -0.71 12.65 -5.47
C THR A 51 -1.08 12.60 -3.98
N THR A 52 -0.82 13.70 -3.28
CA THR A 52 -1.07 13.83 -1.83
C THR A 52 -2.48 13.39 -1.44
N ASP A 53 -3.49 13.79 -2.21
CA ASP A 53 -4.89 13.48 -1.92
C ASP A 53 -5.20 11.98 -2.06
N ILE A 54 -4.69 11.33 -3.12
CA ILE A 54 -4.89 9.89 -3.32
C ILE A 54 -4.14 9.11 -2.25
N TYR A 55 -2.92 9.53 -1.90
CA TYR A 55 -2.15 8.92 -0.83
C TYR A 55 -2.87 9.03 0.53
N LYS A 56 -3.42 10.22 0.85
CA LYS A 56 -4.19 10.43 2.07
C LYS A 56 -5.41 9.50 2.13
N ARG A 57 -6.21 9.45 1.07
CA ARG A 57 -7.38 8.55 0.98
C ARG A 57 -6.97 7.07 1.14
N LEU A 58 -5.87 6.66 0.51
CA LEU A 58 -5.35 5.30 0.63
C LEU A 58 -4.98 4.97 2.08
N CYS A 59 -4.32 5.90 2.77
CA CYS A 59 -3.94 5.76 4.18
C CYS A 59 -5.17 5.71 5.10
N ASP A 60 -6.19 6.51 4.84
CA ASP A 60 -7.39 6.56 5.67
C ASP A 60 -8.23 5.30 5.50
N ILE A 61 -8.44 4.83 4.26
CA ILE A 61 -9.17 3.58 3.98
C ILE A 61 -8.45 2.37 4.60
N LYS A 62 -7.11 2.37 4.65
CA LYS A 62 -6.33 1.28 5.27
C LYS A 62 -6.53 1.15 6.79
N LYS A 63 -7.00 2.20 7.45
CA LYS A 63 -7.24 2.20 8.91
C LYS A 63 -8.60 1.64 9.27
N LEU A 64 -9.49 1.46 8.29
CA LEU A 64 -10.86 1.02 8.50
C LEU A 64 -10.89 -0.45 8.90
N ASP A 65 -11.63 -0.76 9.96
CA ASP A 65 -11.79 -2.13 10.48
C ASP A 65 -12.61 -3.03 9.55
N SER A 66 -13.44 -2.47 8.68
CA SER A 66 -14.19 -3.19 7.65
C SER A 66 -13.31 -3.70 6.51
N ILE A 67 -12.06 -3.23 6.39
CA ILE A 67 -11.19 -3.49 5.24
C ILE A 67 -10.19 -4.62 5.55
N GLU A 68 -10.16 -5.66 4.70
CA GLU A 68 -9.15 -6.72 4.78
C GLU A 68 -7.87 -6.32 4.07
N ARG A 69 -7.99 -5.74 2.86
CA ARG A 69 -6.85 -5.37 2.02
C ARG A 69 -7.14 -4.08 1.29
N CYS A 70 -6.15 -3.20 1.22
CA CYS A 70 -6.24 -1.95 0.45
C CYS A 70 -4.88 -1.60 -0.18
N TRP A 71 -4.88 -1.29 -1.48
CA TRP A 71 -3.67 -0.98 -2.25
C TRP A 71 -3.99 -0.05 -3.43
N SER A 72 -2.96 0.63 -3.95
CA SER A 72 -3.08 1.36 -5.21
C SER A 72 -2.54 0.57 -6.40
N ILE A 73 -3.10 0.82 -7.57
CA ILE A 73 -2.51 0.46 -8.85
C ILE A 73 -2.91 1.48 -9.90
N ASP A 74 -1.93 2.04 -10.60
CA ASP A 74 -2.10 3.07 -11.62
C ASP A 74 -2.94 4.25 -11.14
N GLY A 75 -2.66 4.72 -9.92
CA GLY A 75 -3.33 5.86 -9.30
C GLY A 75 -4.74 5.57 -8.79
N LYS A 76 -5.27 4.35 -8.95
CA LYS A 76 -6.58 3.94 -8.44
C LYS A 76 -6.44 3.18 -7.14
N ILE A 77 -7.26 3.52 -6.16
CA ILE A 77 -7.34 2.77 -4.89
C ILE A 77 -8.27 1.57 -5.09
N LYS A 78 -7.78 0.40 -4.71
CA LYS A 78 -8.52 -0.86 -4.69
C LYS A 78 -8.56 -1.42 -3.28
N TYR A 79 -9.67 -2.06 -2.93
CA TYR A 79 -9.82 -2.67 -1.62
C TYR A 79 -10.68 -3.94 -1.65
N ILE A 80 -10.61 -4.71 -0.58
CA ILE A 80 -11.44 -5.89 -0.30
C ILE A 80 -11.93 -5.74 1.14
N ASN A 81 -13.23 -5.90 1.37
CA ASN A 81 -13.83 -5.91 2.71
C ASN A 81 -13.53 -7.22 3.44
N LYS A 82 -13.53 -7.19 4.78
CA LYS A 82 -13.38 -8.40 5.59
C LYS A 82 -14.51 -9.40 5.28
N GLY A 83 -14.14 -10.64 5.01
CA GLY A 83 -15.07 -11.73 4.69
C GLY A 83 -15.52 -11.76 3.22
N GLU A 84 -15.14 -10.76 2.42
CA GLU A 84 -15.42 -10.75 0.98
C GLU A 84 -14.20 -11.18 0.15
N ARG A 85 -14.45 -11.51 -1.12
CA ARG A 85 -13.39 -11.76 -2.12
C ARG A 85 -13.40 -10.76 -3.27
N ALA A 86 -14.43 -9.92 -3.35
CA ALA A 86 -14.60 -8.96 -4.43
C ALA A 86 -13.58 -7.82 -4.29
N ILE A 87 -12.96 -7.45 -5.42
CA ILE A 87 -12.07 -6.29 -5.48
C ILE A 87 -12.92 -5.07 -5.86
N ASN A 88 -13.04 -4.14 -4.94
CA ASN A 88 -13.71 -2.87 -5.13
C ASN A 88 -12.71 -1.78 -5.55
N ILE A 89 -13.20 -0.74 -6.23
CA ILE A 89 -12.38 0.37 -6.73
C ILE A 89 -13.05 1.68 -6.32
N ILE A 90 -12.28 2.58 -5.69
CA ILE A 90 -12.72 3.95 -5.41
C ILE A 90 -12.74 4.73 -6.73
N LYS A 91 -13.91 5.24 -7.12
CA LYS A 91 -14.08 6.05 -8.33
C LYS A 91 -13.94 7.54 -8.05
N ASP A 92 -14.51 8.00 -6.95
CA ASP A 92 -14.53 9.41 -6.56
C ASP A 92 -14.54 9.60 -5.03
N GLY A 93 -14.69 10.86 -4.58
CA GLY A 93 -14.73 11.20 -3.16
C GLY A 93 -15.96 10.65 -2.42
N ARG A 94 -17.09 10.46 -3.10
CA ARG A 94 -18.33 9.96 -2.48
C ARG A 94 -18.21 8.51 -2.09
N ASP A 95 -17.47 7.73 -2.87
CA ASP A 95 -17.15 6.34 -2.50
C ASP A 95 -16.35 6.29 -1.20
N VAL A 96 -15.43 7.24 -1.00
CA VAL A 96 -14.66 7.36 0.26
C VAL A 96 -15.59 7.73 1.41
N GLU A 97 -16.44 8.74 1.25
CA GLU A 97 -17.40 9.17 2.28
C GLU A 97 -18.32 8.03 2.71
N LYS A 98 -18.85 7.25 1.75
CA LYS A 98 -19.70 6.08 2.04
C LYS A 98 -18.96 5.01 2.85
N LEU A 99 -17.70 4.76 2.51
CA LEU A 99 -16.84 3.82 3.25
C LEU A 99 -16.60 4.29 4.69
N MET A 100 -16.26 5.57 4.86
CA MET A 100 -15.97 6.14 6.18
C MET A 100 -17.22 6.28 7.06
N ALA A 101 -18.41 6.43 6.46
CA ALA A 101 -19.68 6.54 7.20
C ALA A 101 -20.22 5.19 7.69
N GLY A 102 -19.70 4.07 7.17
CA GLY A 102 -20.10 2.72 7.55
C GLY A 102 -19.24 2.08 8.65
N GLU A 103 -18.30 2.84 9.22
CA GLU A 103 -17.42 2.47 10.34
C GLU A 103 -17.95 3.02 11.67
#